data_AF-A0A179S9W8-F1
#
_entry.id   AF-A0A179S9W8-F1
#
_cell.length_a   1.000
_cell.length_b   1.000
_cell.length_c   1.000
_cell.angle_alpha   90.00
_cell.angle_beta   90.00
_cell.angle_gamma   90.00
#
_symmetry.space_group_name_H-M   'P 1'
#
loop_
_entity.id
_entity.type
_entity.pdbx_description
1 polymer ?
#
loop_
_entity_poly.entity_id
_entity_poly.type
_entity_poly.pdbx_seq_one_letter_code
_entity_poly.pdbx_strand_id
1 'polypeptide(L)'
;MSGTALIAGVSGIVGSNLAHHLLATGWSVQGLARRPPTDLPGLEPVAADLLDPAALEKALAGRRPSHVFITTWLRQDTEAENIRVNAAMVRNLLDAVRPAGSVRHVALVTGLKHYLGPFEAYGKGSLPATPFREDQGRLDVENFYYAQEDEVFAAAGRDGFGWSVHRPHTIIGYALGNAMNMGVTLATYATLCRETGRPFRFPGSAAQWNGLTDMTDARLLARHLAWAATSPAARDEAFNVVNGDVFRWSWMWGRLAQWFGLEPAPFDGTVRPLQEQMAGDAPVWARIAAQAGLVEPDLNRLASAWHTDADLGRPFEVVTDMSKSRRLGFLDYQATDESFLDLFARLRTARVIP
;
A
#
# COMPACT_ATOMS: atom_id res chain seq x y z
N MET A 1 0.24 -17.89 19.55
CA MET A 1 1.36 -18.76 19.08
C MET A 1 1.97 -18.10 17.87
N SER A 2 3.28 -17.84 17.86
CA SER A 2 3.97 -17.29 16.69
C SER A 2 4.18 -18.40 15.63
N GLY A 3 4.07 -18.04 14.35
CA GLY A 3 4.27 -18.94 13.22
C GLY A 3 5.47 -18.57 12.37
N THR A 4 5.68 -19.33 11.30
CA THR A 4 6.60 -18.96 10.21
C THR A 4 5.81 -18.24 9.11
N ALA A 5 6.18 -17.00 8.80
CA ALA A 5 5.57 -16.16 7.78
C ALA A 5 6.42 -16.12 6.51
N LEU A 6 5.81 -16.28 5.34
CA LEU A 6 6.41 -15.95 4.05
C LEU A 6 5.72 -14.69 3.49
N ILE A 7 6.46 -13.60 3.32
CA ILE A 7 5.94 -12.33 2.82
C ILE A 7 6.40 -12.14 1.36
N ALA A 8 5.48 -12.28 0.41
CA ALA A 8 5.74 -11.98 -1.00
C ALA A 8 5.54 -10.48 -1.27
N GLY A 9 6.63 -9.79 -1.62
CA GLY A 9 6.67 -8.33 -1.71
C GLY A 9 7.27 -7.65 -0.49
N VAL A 10 8.21 -8.30 0.21
CA VAL A 10 8.79 -7.79 1.47
C VAL A 10 9.46 -6.42 1.35
N SER A 11 9.94 -6.06 0.15
CA SER A 11 10.57 -4.75 -0.11
C SER A 11 9.54 -3.62 -0.36
N GLY A 12 8.25 -3.95 -0.50
CA GLY A 12 7.18 -2.99 -0.73
C GLY A 12 6.66 -2.31 0.54
N ILE A 13 5.82 -1.29 0.37
CA ILE A 13 5.26 -0.51 1.49
C ILE A 13 4.53 -1.35 2.53
N VAL A 14 3.74 -2.34 2.11
CA VAL A 14 3.02 -3.22 3.03
C VAL A 14 3.94 -4.30 3.58
N GLY A 15 4.65 -5.02 2.70
CA GLY A 15 5.51 -6.14 3.08
C GLY A 15 6.61 -5.75 4.08
N SER A 16 7.22 -4.57 3.91
CA SER A 16 8.26 -4.10 4.82
C SER A 16 7.69 -3.79 6.21
N ASN A 17 6.57 -3.08 6.29
CA ASN A 17 5.95 -2.76 7.59
C ASN A 17 5.39 -4.03 8.27
N LEU A 18 4.89 -4.99 7.51
CA LEU A 18 4.50 -6.31 8.01
C LEU A 18 5.70 -7.08 8.56
N ALA A 19 6.83 -7.11 7.85
CA ALA A 19 8.04 -7.79 8.32
C ALA A 19 8.51 -7.23 9.66
N HIS A 20 8.60 -5.90 9.81
CA HIS A 20 8.96 -5.26 11.07
C HIS A 20 8.00 -5.63 12.20
N HIS A 21 6.68 -5.61 11.93
CA HIS A 21 5.67 -5.95 12.94
C HIS A 21 5.75 -7.43 13.37
N LEU A 22 5.86 -8.36 12.42
CA LEU A 22 5.94 -9.79 12.70
C LEU A 22 7.23 -10.16 13.45
N LEU A 23 8.38 -9.59 13.05
CA LEU A 23 9.65 -9.77 13.77
C LEU A 23 9.56 -9.26 15.21
N ALA A 24 9.02 -8.06 15.41
CA ALA A 24 8.83 -7.48 16.75
C ALA A 24 7.87 -8.28 17.64
N THR A 25 7.00 -9.11 17.04
CA THR A 25 6.04 -9.97 17.75
C THR A 25 6.48 -11.44 17.81
N GLY A 26 7.75 -11.73 17.48
CA GLY A 26 8.37 -13.04 17.68
C GLY A 26 8.07 -14.09 16.62
N TRP A 27 7.67 -13.67 15.41
CA TRP A 27 7.54 -14.58 14.26
C TRP A 27 8.88 -14.87 13.60
N SER A 28 9.00 -16.05 13.00
CA SER A 28 10.04 -16.31 12.01
C SER A 28 9.57 -15.77 10.65
N VAL A 29 10.31 -14.84 10.07
CA VAL A 29 9.88 -14.12 8.85
C VAL A 29 10.80 -14.41 7.68
N GLN A 30 10.23 -14.94 6.61
CA GLN A 30 10.86 -15.15 5.30
C GLN A 30 10.36 -14.06 4.34
N GLY A 31 11.27 -13.28 3.79
CA GLY A 31 10.95 -12.14 2.93
C GLY A 31 11.24 -12.43 1.47
N LEU A 32 10.19 -12.65 0.67
CA LEU A 32 10.32 -12.91 -0.76
C LEU A 32 10.22 -11.63 -1.58
N ALA A 33 11.24 -11.38 -2.41
CA ALA A 33 11.25 -10.36 -3.45
C ALA A 33 12.31 -10.69 -4.49
N ARG A 34 12.30 -9.99 -5.63
CA ARG A 34 13.41 -10.07 -6.61
C ARG A 34 14.74 -9.59 -6.00
N ARG A 35 14.65 -8.59 -5.12
CA ARG A 35 15.76 -8.00 -4.35
C ARG A 35 15.27 -7.78 -2.91
N PRO A 36 15.29 -8.82 -2.07
CA PRO A 36 14.85 -8.71 -0.68
C PRO A 36 15.86 -7.87 0.13
N PRO A 37 15.42 -7.16 1.17
CA PRO A 37 16.32 -6.43 2.05
C PRO A 37 17.19 -7.42 2.83
N THR A 38 18.47 -7.08 3.00
CA THR A 38 19.46 -7.87 3.75
C THR A 38 19.88 -7.19 5.05
N ASP A 39 19.39 -5.98 5.29
CA ASP A 39 19.72 -5.10 6.40
C ASP A 39 18.67 -5.11 7.52
N LEU A 40 17.58 -5.85 7.37
CA LEU A 40 16.55 -6.03 8.41
C LEU A 40 16.92 -7.21 9.33
N PRO A 41 17.31 -6.98 10.60
CA PRO A 41 17.72 -8.05 11.50
C PRO A 41 16.57 -9.05 11.76
N GLY A 42 16.87 -10.34 11.66
CA GLY A 42 15.91 -11.43 11.88
C GLY A 42 15.06 -11.79 10.65
N LEU A 43 15.08 -11.00 9.58
CA LEU A 43 14.46 -11.36 8.32
C LEU A 43 15.33 -12.40 7.59
N GLU A 44 14.70 -13.49 7.13
CA GLU A 44 15.34 -14.43 6.21
C GLU A 44 15.02 -14.04 4.75
N PRO A 45 15.99 -13.51 3.98
CA PRO A 45 15.74 -13.07 2.61
C PRO A 45 15.56 -14.26 1.65
N VAL A 46 14.56 -14.18 0.77
CA VAL A 46 14.27 -15.15 -0.29
C VAL A 46 14.24 -14.42 -1.64
N ALA A 47 15.32 -14.55 -2.41
CA ALA A 47 15.42 -13.92 -3.72
C ALA A 47 14.77 -14.80 -4.81
N ALA A 48 13.65 -14.37 -5.36
CA ALA A 48 12.96 -15.04 -6.46
C ALA A 48 12.03 -14.09 -7.23
N ASP A 49 11.71 -14.43 -8.47
CA ASP A 49 10.67 -13.77 -9.26
C ASP A 49 9.39 -14.61 -9.23
N LEU A 50 8.26 -13.98 -8.92
CA LEU A 50 6.96 -14.66 -8.88
C LEU A 50 6.48 -15.14 -10.26
N LEU A 51 7.10 -14.63 -11.34
CA LEU A 51 6.82 -15.05 -12.71
C LEU A 51 7.76 -16.15 -13.23
N ASP A 52 8.70 -16.62 -12.40
CA ASP A 52 9.60 -17.74 -12.72
C ASP A 52 9.31 -18.93 -11.78
N PRO A 53 8.42 -19.86 -12.17
CA PRO A 53 8.06 -21.00 -11.34
C PRO A 53 9.26 -21.86 -10.94
N ALA A 54 10.22 -22.07 -11.84
CA ALA A 54 11.39 -22.91 -11.56
C ALA A 54 12.30 -22.25 -10.51
N ALA A 55 12.50 -20.93 -10.60
CA ALA A 55 13.24 -20.19 -9.58
C ALA A 55 12.50 -20.17 -8.24
N LEU A 56 11.16 -20.05 -8.24
CA LEU A 56 10.35 -20.12 -7.02
C LEU A 56 10.44 -21.47 -6.33
N GLU A 57 10.26 -22.57 -7.07
CA GLU A 57 10.37 -23.93 -6.55
C GLU A 57 11.73 -24.14 -5.88
N LYS A 58 12.81 -23.73 -6.55
CA LYS A 58 14.16 -23.82 -5.99
C LYS A 58 14.35 -22.97 -4.74
N ALA A 59 13.87 -21.71 -4.76
CA ALA A 59 14.03 -20.78 -3.65
C ALA A 59 13.20 -21.16 -2.42
N LEU A 60 12.07 -21.85 -2.63
CA LEU A 60 11.13 -22.27 -1.60
C LEU A 60 11.30 -23.75 -1.17
N ALA A 61 12.17 -24.50 -1.83
CA ALA A 61 12.49 -25.88 -1.47
C ALA A 61 12.91 -26.01 0.00
N GLY A 62 12.27 -26.93 0.73
CA GLY A 62 12.54 -27.19 2.15
C GLY A 62 12.00 -26.14 3.13
N ARG A 63 11.48 -25.00 2.64
CA ARG A 63 10.81 -24.01 3.47
C ARG A 63 9.42 -24.50 3.84
N ARG A 64 8.99 -24.21 5.07
CA ARG A 64 7.70 -24.66 5.61
C ARG A 64 6.91 -23.50 6.24
N PRO A 65 6.55 -22.47 5.46
CA PRO A 65 5.77 -21.36 5.99
C PRO A 65 4.39 -21.87 6.45
N SER A 66 3.96 -21.35 7.58
CA SER A 66 2.62 -21.59 8.12
C SER A 66 1.61 -20.54 7.65
N HIS A 67 2.09 -19.32 7.35
CA HIS A 67 1.28 -18.21 6.89
C HIS A 67 1.96 -17.57 5.69
N VAL A 68 1.21 -17.29 4.63
CA VAL A 68 1.70 -16.60 3.44
C VAL A 68 1.00 -15.25 3.34
N PHE A 69 1.75 -14.19 3.14
CA PHE A 69 1.25 -12.84 2.98
C PHE A 69 1.61 -12.34 1.58
N ILE A 70 0.60 -12.10 0.75
CA ILE A 70 0.76 -11.61 -0.61
C ILE A 70 0.53 -10.10 -0.59
N THR A 71 1.63 -9.34 -0.58
CA THR A 71 1.64 -7.89 -0.43
C THR A 71 2.25 -7.20 -1.66
N THR A 72 2.08 -7.81 -2.84
CA THR A 72 2.71 -7.37 -4.09
C THR A 72 1.77 -7.52 -5.27
N TRP A 73 2.03 -6.71 -6.29
CA TRP A 73 1.40 -6.73 -7.60
C TRP A 73 2.40 -6.20 -8.63
N LEU A 74 2.10 -6.36 -9.91
CA LEU A 74 2.90 -5.84 -11.01
C LEU A 74 2.01 -5.07 -11.98
N ARG A 75 2.31 -3.77 -12.16
CA ARG A 75 1.61 -2.91 -13.12
C ARG A 75 1.95 -3.32 -14.54
N GLN A 76 0.91 -3.40 -15.36
CA GLN A 76 0.94 -3.61 -16.80
C GLN A 76 0.23 -2.46 -17.50
N ASP A 77 0.36 -2.41 -18.82
CA ASP A 77 -0.20 -1.33 -19.64
C ASP A 77 -1.73 -1.42 -19.77
N THR A 78 -2.29 -2.64 -19.70
CA THR A 78 -3.73 -2.88 -19.80
C THR A 78 -4.25 -3.72 -18.65
N GLU A 79 -5.55 -3.62 -18.38
CA GLU A 79 -6.18 -4.42 -17.32
C GLU A 79 -6.18 -5.92 -17.63
N ALA A 80 -6.37 -6.32 -18.89
CA ALA A 80 -6.25 -7.71 -19.31
C ALA A 80 -4.87 -8.30 -18.99
N GLU A 81 -3.81 -7.51 -19.22
CA GLU A 81 -2.45 -7.93 -18.90
C GLU A 81 -2.19 -7.90 -17.38
N ASN A 82 -2.76 -6.93 -16.66
CA ASN A 82 -2.73 -6.94 -15.19
C ASN A 82 -3.37 -8.23 -14.65
N ILE A 83 -4.51 -8.66 -15.19
CA ILE A 83 -5.18 -9.92 -14.80
C ILE A 83 -4.25 -11.10 -15.06
N ARG A 84 -3.75 -11.25 -16.29
CA ARG A 84 -2.89 -12.39 -16.67
C ARG A 84 -1.66 -12.50 -15.76
N VAL A 85 -0.97 -11.39 -15.54
CA VAL A 85 0.29 -11.35 -14.79
C VAL A 85 0.06 -11.53 -13.29
N ASN A 86 -0.88 -10.78 -12.70
CA ASN A 86 -1.07 -10.80 -11.25
C ASN A 86 -1.74 -12.10 -10.76
N ALA A 87 -2.61 -12.71 -11.57
CA ALA A 87 -3.12 -14.05 -11.29
C ALA A 87 -2.00 -15.10 -11.32
N ALA A 88 -1.14 -15.06 -12.36
CA ALA A 88 0.00 -15.97 -12.47
C ALA A 88 0.97 -15.85 -11.28
N MET A 89 1.26 -14.64 -10.81
CA MET A 89 2.11 -14.42 -9.63
C MET A 89 1.56 -15.10 -8.38
N VAL A 90 0.24 -15.01 -8.14
CA VAL A 90 -0.43 -15.66 -7.00
C VAL A 90 -0.39 -17.18 -7.18
N ARG A 91 -0.79 -17.68 -8.34
CA ARG A 91 -0.81 -19.11 -8.66
C ARG A 91 0.55 -19.76 -8.46
N ASN A 92 1.60 -19.18 -9.06
CA ASN A 92 2.96 -19.69 -9.00
C ASN A 92 3.48 -19.74 -7.56
N LEU A 93 3.19 -18.71 -6.75
CA LEU A 93 3.58 -18.71 -5.34
C LEU A 93 2.91 -19.83 -4.56
N LEU A 94 1.60 -19.99 -4.72
CA LEU A 94 0.80 -20.98 -3.99
C LEU A 94 1.17 -22.41 -4.42
N ASP A 95 1.43 -22.63 -5.70
CA ASP A 95 1.92 -23.91 -6.21
C ASP A 95 3.33 -24.23 -5.69
N ALA A 96 4.21 -23.24 -5.56
CA ALA A 96 5.57 -23.45 -5.06
C ALA A 96 5.63 -23.77 -3.55
N VAL A 97 4.71 -23.24 -2.73
CA VAL A 97 4.64 -23.56 -1.28
C VAL A 97 3.81 -24.81 -0.98
N ARG A 98 2.95 -25.24 -1.90
CA ARG A 98 2.03 -26.38 -1.74
C ARG A 98 2.73 -27.68 -1.29
N PRO A 99 3.87 -28.11 -1.87
CA PRO A 99 4.51 -29.37 -1.49
C PRO A 99 4.91 -29.46 -0.02
N ALA A 100 5.10 -28.34 0.67
CA ALA A 100 5.46 -28.32 2.09
C ALA A 100 4.33 -28.78 3.02
N GLY A 101 3.07 -28.71 2.56
CA GLY A 101 1.87 -29.11 3.33
C GLY A 101 1.73 -28.39 4.68
N SER A 102 2.36 -27.22 4.83
CA SER A 102 2.48 -26.51 6.11
C SER A 102 1.60 -25.26 6.22
N VAL A 103 1.10 -24.75 5.08
CA VAL A 103 0.34 -23.51 5.02
C VAL A 103 -1.01 -23.69 5.73
N ARG A 104 -1.33 -22.77 6.63
CA ARG A 104 -2.58 -22.71 7.40
C ARG A 104 -3.42 -21.51 7.05
N HIS A 105 -2.79 -20.42 6.63
CA HIS A 105 -3.43 -19.16 6.25
C HIS A 105 -2.73 -18.47 5.08
N VAL A 106 -3.50 -17.85 4.20
CA VAL A 106 -3.02 -16.95 3.14
C VAL A 106 -3.74 -15.60 3.25
N ALA A 107 -2.99 -14.53 3.47
CA ALA A 107 -3.52 -13.18 3.46
C ALA A 107 -3.17 -12.48 2.13
N LEU A 108 -4.16 -11.95 1.43
CA LEU A 108 -4.01 -11.23 0.16
C LEU A 108 -4.33 -9.75 0.37
N VAL A 109 -3.41 -8.87 -0.05
CA VAL A 109 -3.65 -7.42 -0.06
C VAL A 109 -4.07 -6.98 -1.47
N THR A 110 -5.26 -6.41 -1.57
CA THR A 110 -5.80 -5.79 -2.78
C THR A 110 -5.95 -4.27 -2.57
N GLY A 111 -7.16 -3.73 -2.50
CA GLY A 111 -7.42 -2.31 -2.28
C GLY A 111 -8.81 -1.85 -2.75
N LEU A 112 -9.09 -0.55 -2.61
CA LEU A 112 -10.40 0.02 -2.97
C LEU A 112 -10.74 0.03 -4.46
N LYS A 113 -9.81 -0.29 -5.36
CA LYS A 113 -10.16 -0.59 -6.76
C LYS A 113 -11.13 -1.76 -6.88
N HIS A 114 -11.32 -2.57 -5.84
CA HIS A 114 -12.42 -3.52 -5.77
C HIS A 114 -13.79 -2.84 -5.95
N TYR A 115 -13.98 -1.65 -5.37
CA TYR A 115 -15.24 -0.88 -5.43
C TYR A 115 -15.21 0.23 -6.49
N LEU A 116 -14.03 0.59 -6.98
CA LEU A 116 -13.80 1.73 -7.88
C LEU A 116 -13.47 1.33 -9.32
N GLY A 117 -13.24 0.04 -9.58
CA GLY A 117 -12.82 -0.47 -10.88
C GLY A 117 -11.31 -0.33 -11.16
N PRO A 118 -10.84 -0.87 -12.29
CA PRO A 118 -9.43 -0.83 -12.69
C PRO A 118 -8.96 0.57 -13.07
N PHE A 119 -7.67 0.76 -13.32
CA PHE A 119 -7.13 2.09 -13.64
C PHE A 119 -7.79 2.74 -14.87
N GLU A 120 -8.12 1.96 -15.90
CA GLU A 120 -8.76 2.45 -17.13
C GLU A 120 -10.20 2.95 -16.92
N ALA A 121 -10.90 2.33 -15.96
CA ALA A 121 -12.29 2.64 -15.61
C ALA A 121 -12.42 3.26 -14.21
N TYR A 122 -11.32 3.80 -13.66
CA TYR A 122 -11.24 4.19 -12.25
C TYR A 122 -12.26 5.27 -11.92
N GLY A 123 -13.20 4.94 -11.04
CA GLY A 123 -14.25 5.88 -10.64
C GLY A 123 -15.27 6.21 -11.74
N LYS A 124 -15.37 5.41 -12.80
CA LYS A 124 -16.34 5.61 -13.89
C LYS A 124 -17.54 4.68 -13.72
N GLY A 125 -18.70 5.11 -14.22
CA GLY A 125 -19.94 4.34 -14.18
C GLY A 125 -20.70 4.48 -12.85
N SER A 126 -21.61 3.55 -12.60
CA SER A 126 -22.38 3.51 -11.35
C SER A 126 -21.54 2.88 -10.25
N LEU A 127 -20.84 3.71 -9.49
CA LEU A 127 -20.06 3.26 -8.34
C LEU A 127 -20.99 2.93 -7.16
N PRO A 128 -20.60 2.00 -6.27
CA PRO A 128 -21.33 1.73 -5.05
C PRO A 128 -21.36 2.97 -4.16
N ALA A 129 -22.44 3.15 -3.39
CA ALA A 129 -22.50 4.23 -2.42
C ALA A 129 -21.46 4.05 -1.31
N THR A 130 -20.74 5.12 -0.97
CA THR A 130 -19.88 5.19 0.20
C THR A 130 -20.72 5.32 1.49
N PRO A 131 -20.21 4.90 2.66
CA PRO A 131 -18.90 4.25 2.86
C PRO A 131 -18.88 2.86 2.22
N PHE A 132 -17.77 2.49 1.57
CA PHE A 132 -17.62 1.18 0.95
C PHE A 132 -17.68 0.08 1.99
N ARG A 133 -18.41 -0.99 1.69
CA ARG A 133 -18.65 -2.15 2.56
C ARG A 133 -18.34 -3.43 1.79
N GLU A 134 -17.86 -4.44 2.50
CA GLU A 134 -17.42 -5.69 1.90
C GLU A 134 -18.59 -6.50 1.31
N ASP A 135 -19.84 -6.18 1.68
CA ASP A 135 -21.07 -6.77 1.15
C ASP A 135 -21.47 -6.26 -0.24
N GLN A 136 -20.83 -5.19 -0.75
CA GLN A 136 -21.15 -4.59 -2.05
C GLN A 136 -20.67 -5.40 -3.26
N GLY A 137 -19.94 -6.50 -3.03
CA GLY A 137 -19.52 -7.44 -4.06
C GLY A 137 -18.62 -6.85 -5.14
N ARG A 138 -18.40 -7.64 -6.21
CA ARG A 138 -17.62 -7.24 -7.39
C ARG A 138 -18.46 -6.34 -8.30
N LEU A 139 -17.80 -5.37 -8.92
CA LEU A 139 -18.36 -4.65 -10.06
C LEU A 139 -18.39 -5.54 -11.31
N ASP A 140 -19.31 -5.25 -12.24
CA ASP A 140 -19.39 -5.88 -13.57
C ASP A 140 -18.34 -5.28 -14.53
N VAL A 141 -17.07 -5.38 -14.15
CA VAL A 141 -15.90 -4.99 -14.94
C VAL A 141 -14.74 -5.93 -14.66
N GLU A 142 -13.84 -6.06 -15.62
CA GLU A 142 -12.59 -6.78 -15.42
C GLU A 142 -11.71 -6.08 -14.38
N ASN A 143 -11.13 -6.86 -13.45
CA ASN A 143 -10.26 -6.34 -12.40
C ASN A 143 -9.28 -7.42 -11.93
N PHE A 144 -7.98 -7.14 -11.96
CA PHE A 144 -6.97 -8.12 -11.52
C PHE A 144 -7.09 -8.49 -10.05
N TYR A 145 -7.71 -7.66 -9.20
CA TYR A 145 -8.01 -8.04 -7.82
C TYR A 145 -8.93 -9.25 -7.75
N TYR A 146 -9.92 -9.35 -8.64
CA TYR A 146 -10.85 -10.48 -8.67
C TYR A 146 -10.12 -11.76 -9.08
N ALA A 147 -9.23 -11.65 -10.08
CA ALA A 147 -8.41 -12.77 -10.50
C ALA A 147 -7.45 -13.25 -9.41
N GLN A 148 -6.83 -12.34 -8.64
CA GLN A 148 -6.01 -12.72 -7.49
C GLN A 148 -6.83 -13.39 -6.38
N GLU A 149 -8.01 -12.86 -6.06
CA GLU A 149 -8.96 -13.46 -5.13
C GLU A 149 -9.32 -14.90 -5.58
N ASP A 150 -9.67 -15.08 -6.85
CA ASP A 150 -10.06 -16.39 -7.41
C ASP A 150 -8.93 -17.43 -7.32
N GLU A 151 -7.67 -17.04 -7.58
CA GLU A 151 -6.52 -17.94 -7.41
C GLU A 151 -6.30 -18.34 -5.95
N VAL A 152 -6.47 -17.41 -4.99
CA VAL A 152 -6.39 -17.71 -3.56
C VAL A 152 -7.52 -18.65 -3.14
N PHE A 153 -8.75 -18.41 -3.58
CA PHE A 153 -9.91 -19.23 -3.22
C PHE A 153 -9.81 -20.64 -3.80
N ALA A 154 -9.37 -20.76 -5.06
CA ALA A 154 -9.15 -22.06 -5.71
C ALA A 154 -8.06 -22.86 -4.98
N ALA A 155 -6.93 -22.22 -4.64
CA ALA A 155 -5.86 -22.86 -3.89
C ALA A 155 -6.28 -23.22 -2.46
N ALA A 156 -7.08 -22.38 -1.79
CA ALA A 156 -7.61 -22.68 -0.46
C ALA A 156 -8.51 -23.93 -0.49
N GLY A 157 -9.41 -24.03 -1.48
CA GLY A 157 -10.25 -25.21 -1.68
C GLY A 157 -9.44 -26.48 -2.00
N ARG A 158 -8.33 -26.33 -2.72
CA ARG A 158 -7.42 -27.43 -3.10
C ARG A 158 -6.55 -27.92 -1.92
N ASP A 159 -6.01 -26.99 -1.13
CA ASP A 159 -4.92 -27.26 -0.18
C ASP A 159 -5.35 -27.13 1.30
N GLY A 160 -6.56 -26.63 1.59
CA GLY A 160 -7.19 -26.65 2.93
C GLY A 160 -6.78 -25.53 3.89
N PHE A 161 -6.00 -24.54 3.44
CA PHE A 161 -5.67 -23.36 4.25
C PHE A 161 -6.85 -22.38 4.32
N GLY A 162 -6.86 -21.50 5.32
CA GLY A 162 -7.80 -20.39 5.39
C GLY A 162 -7.27 -19.15 4.70
N TRP A 163 -8.13 -18.19 4.40
CA TRP A 163 -7.69 -16.97 3.75
C TRP A 163 -8.26 -15.70 4.38
N SER A 164 -7.62 -14.58 4.09
CA SER A 164 -8.19 -13.26 4.34
C SER A 164 -7.82 -12.29 3.22
N VAL A 165 -8.75 -11.43 2.81
CA VAL A 165 -8.48 -10.39 1.80
C VAL A 165 -8.52 -9.02 2.47
N HIS A 166 -7.55 -8.17 2.18
CA HIS A 166 -7.38 -6.86 2.82
C HIS A 166 -7.45 -5.76 1.77
N ARG A 167 -8.43 -4.86 1.91
CA ARG A 167 -8.74 -3.78 0.96
C ARG A 167 -8.42 -2.43 1.59
N PRO A 168 -7.13 -2.03 1.63
CA PRO A 168 -6.76 -0.71 2.13
C PRO A 168 -7.19 0.40 1.17
N HIS A 169 -7.34 1.61 1.69
CA HIS A 169 -7.32 2.85 0.91
C HIS A 169 -5.87 3.19 0.56
N THR A 170 -5.56 4.48 0.48
CA THR A 170 -4.28 5.03 0.09
C THR A 170 -3.36 4.82 1.26
N ILE A 171 -2.29 4.07 1.01
CA ILE A 171 -1.39 3.63 2.07
C ILE A 171 -0.37 4.72 2.35
N ILE A 172 -0.32 5.18 3.60
CA ILE A 172 0.71 6.08 4.11
C ILE A 172 1.72 5.25 4.90
N GLY A 173 2.97 5.29 4.45
CA GLY A 173 4.04 4.50 5.04
C GLY A 173 5.38 4.66 4.33
N TYR A 174 6.42 4.16 4.98
CA TYR A 174 7.79 4.27 4.49
C TYR A 174 8.11 3.15 3.49
N ALA A 175 8.41 3.51 2.25
CA ALA A 175 9.03 2.65 1.24
C ALA A 175 9.57 3.46 0.06
N LEU A 176 10.88 3.43 -0.16
CA LEU A 176 11.52 4.13 -1.28
C LEU A 176 11.45 3.27 -2.54
N GLY A 177 11.23 3.90 -3.69
CA GLY A 177 11.08 3.24 -4.99
C GLY A 177 9.77 2.48 -5.16
N ASN A 178 8.80 2.64 -4.24
CA ASN A 178 7.48 2.04 -4.36
C ASN A 178 6.66 2.75 -5.45
N ALA A 179 5.93 1.98 -6.26
CA ALA A 179 5.18 2.53 -7.40
C ALA A 179 4.05 3.49 -7.01
N MET A 180 3.50 3.34 -5.79
CA MET A 180 2.38 4.13 -5.26
C MET A 180 2.73 4.59 -3.85
N ASN A 181 3.20 5.82 -3.68
CA ASN A 181 3.63 6.35 -2.39
C ASN A 181 3.28 7.83 -2.24
N MET A 182 2.04 8.12 -1.84
CA MET A 182 1.58 9.49 -1.62
C MET A 182 2.36 10.20 -0.52
N GLY A 183 2.60 9.53 0.62
CA GLY A 183 3.26 10.17 1.77
C GLY A 183 4.67 10.68 1.44
N VAL A 184 5.51 9.86 0.81
CA VAL A 184 6.86 10.31 0.39
C VAL A 184 6.77 11.36 -0.72
N THR A 185 5.84 11.21 -1.68
CA THR A 185 5.63 12.20 -2.74
C THR A 185 5.31 13.59 -2.19
N LEU A 186 4.38 13.66 -1.23
CA LEU A 186 3.99 14.93 -0.59
C LEU A 186 5.12 15.51 0.26
N ALA A 187 5.90 14.67 0.95
CA ALA A 187 7.07 15.13 1.70
C ALA A 187 8.14 15.77 0.80
N THR A 188 8.41 15.14 -0.34
CA THR A 188 9.36 15.65 -1.35
C THR A 188 8.84 16.92 -2.00
N TYR A 189 7.56 16.97 -2.38
CA TYR A 189 6.93 18.18 -2.95
C TYR A 189 6.97 19.36 -1.97
N ALA A 190 6.61 19.13 -0.70
CA ALA A 190 6.69 20.15 0.34
C ALA A 190 8.14 20.65 0.54
N THR A 191 9.11 19.74 0.59
CA THR A 191 10.53 20.10 0.69
C THR A 191 10.97 20.96 -0.51
N LEU A 192 10.63 20.56 -1.74
CA LEU A 192 10.93 21.36 -2.94
C LEU A 192 10.29 22.76 -2.85
N CYS A 193 9.04 22.87 -2.40
CA CYS A 193 8.40 24.16 -2.19
C CYS A 193 9.14 25.03 -1.17
N ARG A 194 9.56 24.45 -0.05
CA ARG A 194 10.34 25.14 0.99
C ARG A 194 11.68 25.65 0.47
N GLU A 195 12.45 24.78 -0.18
CA GLU A 195 13.82 25.09 -0.61
C GLU A 195 13.87 26.04 -1.83
N THR A 196 12.79 26.12 -2.62
CA THR A 196 12.72 27.01 -3.78
C THR A 196 11.89 28.27 -3.54
N GLY A 197 11.17 28.34 -2.43
CA GLY A 197 10.23 29.42 -2.13
C GLY A 197 8.97 29.44 -3.01
N ARG A 198 8.73 28.42 -3.85
CA ARG A 198 7.52 28.35 -4.68
C ARG A 198 6.29 28.04 -3.81
N PRO A 199 5.08 28.48 -4.20
CA PRO A 199 3.87 28.23 -3.43
C PRO A 199 3.58 26.72 -3.26
N PHE A 200 3.19 26.32 -2.04
CA PHE A 200 2.75 24.94 -1.74
C PHE A 200 1.27 24.77 -2.08
N ARG A 201 0.97 24.36 -3.32
CA ARG A 201 -0.39 24.30 -3.86
C ARG A 201 -0.96 22.90 -3.78
N PHE A 202 -2.21 22.80 -3.31
CA PHE A 202 -2.96 21.55 -3.40
C PHE A 202 -3.13 21.16 -4.87
N PRO A 203 -2.81 19.89 -5.25
CA PRO A 203 -2.81 19.50 -6.66
C PRO A 203 -4.17 19.03 -7.17
N GLY A 204 -5.06 18.64 -6.27
CA GLY A 204 -6.25 17.84 -6.57
C GLY A 204 -7.51 18.63 -6.91
N SER A 205 -8.62 17.90 -6.95
CA SER A 205 -9.95 18.41 -7.27
C SER A 205 -10.62 19.15 -6.09
N ALA A 206 -11.62 19.97 -6.40
CA ALA A 206 -12.46 20.58 -5.38
C ALA A 206 -13.27 19.55 -4.58
N ALA A 207 -13.59 18.40 -5.17
CA ALA A 207 -14.27 17.32 -4.48
C ALA A 207 -13.37 16.70 -3.40
N GLN A 208 -12.08 16.49 -3.68
CA GLN A 208 -11.13 15.98 -2.69
C GLN A 208 -10.74 17.04 -1.67
N TRP A 209 -10.57 18.30 -2.08
CA TRP A 209 -10.28 19.41 -1.16
C TRP A 209 -11.37 19.60 -0.09
N ASN A 210 -12.62 19.59 -0.52
CA ASN A 210 -13.76 19.87 0.34
C ASN A 210 -14.37 18.61 0.95
N GLY A 211 -14.26 17.44 0.32
CA GLY A 211 -14.94 16.22 0.74
C GLY A 211 -14.29 15.49 1.92
N LEU A 212 -15.03 14.55 2.51
CA LEU A 212 -14.51 13.60 3.50
C LEU A 212 -13.76 12.45 2.82
N THR A 213 -12.67 12.03 3.44
CA THR A 213 -11.88 10.87 3.03
C THR A 213 -11.29 10.17 4.25
N ASP A 214 -11.00 8.88 4.13
CA ASP A 214 -10.14 8.13 5.04
C ASP A 214 -8.85 7.69 4.32
N MET A 215 -7.92 7.09 5.08
CA MET A 215 -6.65 6.55 4.58
C MET A 215 -6.23 5.33 5.38
N THR A 216 -5.16 4.65 4.92
CA THR A 216 -4.61 3.48 5.61
C THR A 216 -3.15 3.71 6.00
N ASP A 217 -2.84 3.62 7.29
CA ASP A 217 -1.47 3.54 7.79
C ASP A 217 -0.88 2.16 7.51
N ALA A 218 0.33 2.09 6.95
CA ALA A 218 0.99 0.83 6.63
C ALA A 218 1.24 -0.04 7.88
N ARG A 219 1.44 0.57 9.06
CA ARG A 219 1.62 -0.13 10.34
C ARG A 219 0.28 -0.67 10.85
N LEU A 220 -0.81 0.09 10.68
CA LEU A 220 -2.15 -0.41 11.02
C LEU A 220 -2.53 -1.59 10.11
N LEU A 221 -2.26 -1.51 8.81
CA LEU A 221 -2.46 -2.61 7.89
C LEU A 221 -1.61 -3.85 8.27
N ALA A 222 -0.36 -3.66 8.69
CA ALA A 222 0.48 -4.76 9.19
C ALA A 222 -0.13 -5.47 10.41
N ARG A 223 -0.67 -4.71 11.38
CA ARG A 223 -1.39 -5.27 12.54
C ARG A 223 -2.68 -5.97 12.12
N HIS A 224 -3.43 -5.41 11.18
CA HIS A 224 -4.64 -6.03 10.64
C HIS A 224 -4.36 -7.34 9.91
N LEU A 225 -3.27 -7.43 9.15
CA LEU A 225 -2.82 -8.66 8.50
C LEU A 225 -2.47 -9.73 9.54
N ALA A 226 -1.71 -9.37 10.58
CA ALA A 226 -1.34 -10.29 11.65
C ALA A 226 -2.55 -10.77 12.47
N TRP A 227 -3.49 -9.87 12.76
CA TRP A 227 -4.76 -10.20 13.42
C TRP A 227 -5.58 -11.20 12.60
N ALA A 228 -5.85 -10.92 11.33
CA ALA A 228 -6.68 -11.79 10.51
C ALA A 228 -6.04 -13.17 10.29
N ALA A 229 -4.71 -13.21 10.18
CA ALA A 229 -3.94 -14.44 10.05
C ALA A 229 -4.00 -15.36 11.27
N THR A 230 -4.37 -14.85 12.45
CA THR A 230 -4.39 -15.61 13.71
C THR A 230 -5.73 -15.66 14.40
N SER A 231 -6.72 -14.90 13.94
CA SER A 231 -8.07 -14.86 14.49
C SER A 231 -8.98 -15.87 13.78
N PRO A 232 -9.54 -16.88 14.49
CA PRO A 232 -10.51 -17.79 13.89
C PRO A 232 -11.74 -17.09 13.31
N ALA A 233 -12.14 -15.96 13.91
CA ALA A 233 -13.29 -15.18 13.47
C ALA A 233 -13.06 -14.43 12.15
N ALA A 234 -11.79 -14.23 11.75
CA ALA A 234 -11.41 -13.54 10.53
C ALA A 234 -11.10 -14.49 9.36
N ARG A 235 -11.27 -15.80 9.58
CA ARG A 235 -10.98 -16.83 8.59
C ARG A 235 -12.00 -16.80 7.46
N ASP A 236 -11.50 -16.86 6.23
CA ASP A 236 -12.26 -16.93 4.98
C ASP A 236 -13.13 -15.68 4.75
N GLU A 237 -12.57 -14.51 5.09
CA GLU A 237 -13.25 -13.22 5.04
C GLU A 237 -12.44 -12.13 4.31
N ALA A 238 -13.14 -11.25 3.62
CA ALA A 238 -12.59 -10.00 3.08
C ALA A 238 -12.88 -8.82 4.02
N PHE A 239 -11.94 -7.89 4.13
CA PHE A 239 -12.00 -6.73 5.02
C PHE A 239 -11.53 -5.46 4.34
N ASN A 240 -12.26 -4.36 4.54
CA ASN A 240 -11.71 -3.03 4.42
C ASN A 240 -10.72 -2.77 5.56
N VAL A 241 -9.72 -1.93 5.32
CA VAL A 241 -8.73 -1.57 6.35
C VAL A 241 -8.34 -0.10 6.24
N VAL A 242 -8.85 0.73 7.14
CA VAL A 242 -8.48 2.15 7.26
C VAL A 242 -8.21 2.55 8.69
N ASN A 243 -7.70 3.78 8.85
CA ASN A 243 -7.22 4.37 10.09
C ASN A 243 -8.27 4.51 11.20
N GLY A 244 -9.54 4.66 10.80
CA GLY A 244 -10.68 4.73 11.72
C GLY A 244 -11.17 6.15 12.01
N ASP A 245 -10.49 7.17 11.49
CA ASP A 245 -10.95 8.56 11.37
C ASP A 245 -11.30 8.92 9.91
N VAL A 246 -11.90 10.10 9.74
CA VAL A 246 -12.13 10.75 8.44
C VAL A 246 -11.70 12.21 8.54
N PHE A 247 -11.25 12.80 7.43
CA PHE A 247 -10.80 14.18 7.39
C PHE A 247 -11.12 14.85 6.04
N ARG A 248 -10.87 16.17 5.95
CA ARG A 248 -10.89 16.94 4.70
C ARG A 248 -9.49 17.34 4.30
N TRP A 249 -9.14 17.23 3.01
CA TRP A 249 -7.82 17.65 2.54
C TRP A 249 -7.53 19.12 2.79
N SER A 250 -8.55 19.99 2.76
CA SER A 250 -8.42 21.41 3.15
C SER A 250 -7.80 21.62 4.53
N TRP A 251 -8.17 20.79 5.50
CA TRP A 251 -7.57 20.80 6.84
C TRP A 251 -6.20 20.11 6.85
N MET A 252 -6.13 18.90 6.28
CA MET A 252 -4.88 18.11 6.30
C MET A 252 -3.74 18.84 5.61
N TRP A 253 -4.00 19.51 4.49
CA TRP A 253 -2.98 20.25 3.74
C TRP A 253 -2.32 21.34 4.59
N GLY A 254 -3.09 22.02 5.43
CA GLY A 254 -2.57 22.96 6.43
C GLY A 254 -1.70 22.28 7.48
N ARG A 255 -2.07 21.09 7.95
CA ARG A 255 -1.27 20.27 8.88
C ARG A 255 0.08 19.88 8.27
N LEU A 256 0.08 19.41 7.02
CA LEU A 256 1.31 19.05 6.31
C LEU A 256 2.19 20.29 6.12
N ALA A 257 1.62 21.41 5.64
CA ALA A 257 2.35 22.66 5.46
C ALA A 257 3.03 23.12 6.76
N GLN A 258 2.28 23.13 7.87
CA GLN A 258 2.80 23.51 9.18
C GLN A 258 4.01 22.66 9.61
N TRP A 259 3.97 21.34 9.41
CA TRP A 259 5.09 20.46 9.77
C TRP A 259 6.38 20.77 8.98
N PHE A 260 6.23 21.19 7.73
CA PHE A 260 7.35 21.60 6.87
C PHE A 260 7.77 23.08 7.06
N GLY A 261 7.08 23.85 7.90
CA GLY A 261 7.32 25.28 8.07
C GLY A 261 6.89 26.11 6.86
N LEU A 262 5.82 25.68 6.19
CA LEU A 262 5.23 26.32 5.02
C LEU A 262 3.88 26.94 5.34
N GLU A 263 3.53 27.98 4.60
CA GLU A 263 2.15 28.45 4.47
C GLU A 263 1.53 27.84 3.20
N PRO A 264 0.37 27.18 3.28
CA PRO A 264 -0.28 26.61 2.10
C PRO A 264 -0.81 27.73 1.20
N ALA A 265 -0.63 27.57 -0.12
CA ALA A 265 -1.23 28.49 -1.07
C ALA A 265 -2.76 28.36 -1.06
N PRO A 266 -3.53 29.45 -1.24
CA PRO A 266 -4.98 29.37 -1.34
C PRO A 266 -5.42 28.41 -2.46
N PHE A 267 -6.44 27.60 -2.17
CA PHE A 267 -7.08 26.76 -3.16
C PHE A 267 -8.20 27.53 -3.85
N ASP A 268 -8.08 27.73 -5.16
CA ASP A 268 -9.01 28.51 -5.99
C ASP A 268 -9.94 27.61 -6.83
N GLY A 269 -9.99 26.31 -6.55
CA GLY A 269 -10.79 25.34 -7.30
C GLY A 269 -10.10 24.79 -8.56
N THR A 270 -8.94 25.33 -8.95
CA THR A 270 -8.22 24.88 -10.15
C THR A 270 -7.35 23.68 -9.83
N VAL A 271 -7.58 22.56 -10.52
CA VAL A 271 -6.73 21.36 -10.47
C VAL A 271 -5.35 21.69 -11.05
N ARG A 272 -4.30 21.34 -10.31
CA ARG A 272 -2.90 21.59 -10.71
C ARG A 272 -2.07 20.34 -10.40
N PRO A 273 -2.05 19.34 -11.29
CA PRO A 273 -1.43 18.05 -11.00
C PRO A 273 0.04 18.16 -10.56
N LEU A 274 0.47 17.36 -9.59
CA LEU A 274 1.86 17.26 -9.17
C LEU A 274 2.79 16.85 -10.31
N GLN A 275 2.34 16.05 -11.27
CA GLN A 275 3.15 15.72 -12.45
C GLN A 275 3.64 16.97 -13.18
N GLU A 276 2.77 17.98 -13.30
CA GLU A 276 3.11 19.27 -13.91
C GLU A 276 3.88 20.16 -12.94
N GLN A 277 3.44 20.25 -11.69
CA GLN A 277 4.09 21.10 -10.69
C GLN A 277 5.53 20.67 -10.37
N MET A 278 5.83 19.37 -10.49
CA MET A 278 7.15 18.79 -10.23
C MET A 278 7.94 18.51 -11.52
N ALA A 279 7.42 18.91 -12.68
CA ALA A 279 8.10 18.74 -13.95
C ALA A 279 9.43 19.51 -13.94
N GLY A 280 10.53 18.80 -14.19
CA GLY A 280 11.87 19.40 -14.20
C GLY A 280 12.52 19.59 -12.83
N ASP A 281 11.91 19.13 -11.74
CA ASP A 281 12.50 19.27 -10.39
C ASP A 281 13.64 18.29 -10.08
N ALA A 282 13.91 17.30 -10.94
CA ALA A 282 14.93 16.29 -10.66
C ALA A 282 16.34 16.90 -10.40
N PRO A 283 16.85 17.87 -11.20
CA PRO A 283 18.11 18.54 -10.89
C PRO A 283 18.05 19.40 -9.62
N VAL A 284 16.88 19.97 -9.29
CA VAL A 284 16.68 20.77 -8.07
C VAL A 284 16.76 19.85 -6.84
N TRP A 285 16.07 18.72 -6.88
CA TRP A 285 16.12 17.71 -5.82
C TRP A 285 17.54 17.17 -5.62
N ALA A 286 18.25 16.81 -6.70
CA ALA A 286 19.62 16.31 -6.61
C ALA A 286 20.56 17.31 -5.90
N ARG A 287 20.39 18.62 -6.14
CA ARG A 287 21.14 19.68 -5.45
C ARG A 287 20.77 19.75 -3.96
N ILE A 288 19.48 19.72 -3.62
CA ILE A 288 19.02 19.68 -2.21
C ILE A 288 19.62 18.46 -1.50
N ALA A 289 19.56 17.29 -2.14
CA ALA A 289 20.09 16.05 -1.62
C ALA A 289 21.60 16.13 -1.36
N ALA A 290 22.37 16.69 -2.30
CA ALA A 290 23.80 16.90 -2.11
C ALA A 290 24.11 17.88 -0.96
N GLN A 291 23.37 18.98 -0.85
CA GLN A 291 23.59 20.00 0.18
C GLN A 291 23.24 19.52 1.59
N ALA A 292 22.17 18.75 1.73
CA ALA A 292 21.69 18.22 3.01
C ALA A 292 22.25 16.82 3.35
N GLY A 293 23.04 16.20 2.47
CA GLY A 293 23.60 14.86 2.67
C GLY A 293 22.53 13.77 2.73
N LEU A 294 21.53 13.86 1.84
CA LEU A 294 20.41 12.91 1.78
C LEU A 294 20.82 11.59 1.11
N VAL A 295 20.20 10.50 1.53
CA VAL A 295 20.52 9.14 1.07
C VAL A 295 19.97 8.80 -0.31
N GLU A 296 18.97 9.55 -0.80
CA GLU A 296 18.30 9.28 -2.08
C GLU A 296 18.22 10.56 -2.93
N PRO A 297 19.16 10.74 -3.89
CA PRO A 297 19.19 11.90 -4.77
C PRO A 297 18.27 11.77 -6.00
N ASP A 298 17.71 10.60 -6.29
CA ASP A 298 16.83 10.40 -7.44
C ASP A 298 15.37 10.68 -7.08
N LEU A 299 14.83 11.79 -7.59
CA LEU A 299 13.45 12.19 -7.38
C LEU A 299 12.44 11.12 -7.85
N ASN A 300 12.75 10.38 -8.93
CA ASN A 300 11.85 9.36 -9.47
C ASN A 300 11.73 8.13 -8.55
N ARG A 301 12.69 7.94 -7.64
CA ARG A 301 12.61 6.89 -6.60
C ARG A 301 11.80 7.33 -5.39
N LEU A 302 11.56 8.63 -5.21
CA LEU A 302 10.80 9.17 -4.08
C LEU A 302 9.36 9.51 -4.44
N ALA A 303 9.16 10.13 -5.61
CA ALA A 303 7.90 10.73 -6.00
C ALA A 303 7.15 9.86 -7.03
N SER A 304 5.89 9.56 -6.71
CA SER A 304 4.90 8.94 -7.60
C SER A 304 3.79 9.97 -7.87
N ALA A 305 4.15 11.07 -8.52
CA ALA A 305 3.25 12.22 -8.75
C ALA A 305 1.95 11.79 -9.44
N TRP A 306 2.04 10.97 -10.49
CA TRP A 306 0.88 10.44 -11.23
C TRP A 306 -0.13 9.72 -10.33
N HIS A 307 0.35 8.96 -9.34
CA HIS A 307 -0.50 8.20 -8.42
C HIS A 307 -1.17 9.14 -7.42
N THR A 308 -0.41 10.10 -6.89
CA THR A 308 -0.94 11.11 -5.97
C THR A 308 -2.00 11.97 -6.67
N ASP A 309 -1.79 12.31 -7.94
CA ASP A 309 -2.77 13.02 -8.76
C ASP A 309 -4.01 12.18 -9.06
N ALA A 310 -3.87 10.88 -9.33
CA ALA A 310 -5.00 9.98 -9.48
C ALA A 310 -5.87 9.91 -8.20
N ASP A 311 -5.22 9.93 -7.03
CA ASP A 311 -5.91 9.89 -5.75
C ASP A 311 -6.58 11.24 -5.40
N LEU A 312 -5.84 12.33 -5.48
CA LEU A 312 -6.31 13.68 -5.12
C LEU A 312 -7.18 14.32 -6.21
N GLY A 313 -7.15 13.77 -7.43
CA GLY A 313 -7.91 14.26 -8.58
C GLY A 313 -9.34 13.72 -8.67
N ARG A 314 -9.73 12.75 -7.83
CA ARG A 314 -11.07 12.12 -7.88
C ARG A 314 -12.20 13.17 -7.82
N PRO A 315 -13.25 13.07 -8.63
CA PRO A 315 -14.37 14.02 -8.60
C PRO A 315 -15.44 13.66 -7.55
N PHE A 316 -15.16 12.78 -6.61
CA PHE A 316 -16.09 12.28 -5.58
C PHE A 316 -15.37 11.94 -4.27
N GLU A 317 -16.14 11.76 -3.19
CA GLU A 317 -15.66 11.31 -1.87
C GLU A 317 -15.39 9.80 -1.86
N VAL A 318 -14.35 9.38 -1.13
CA VAL A 318 -14.03 7.96 -0.92
C VAL A 318 -13.85 7.72 0.57
N VAL A 319 -14.74 6.90 1.13
CA VAL A 319 -14.75 6.53 2.55
C VAL A 319 -15.13 5.05 2.63
N THR A 320 -14.66 4.36 3.65
CA THR A 320 -14.81 2.93 3.87
C THR A 320 -15.42 2.65 5.24
N ASP A 321 -16.20 1.59 5.33
CA ASP A 321 -16.72 1.09 6.60
C ASP A 321 -15.72 0.11 7.22
N MET A 322 -15.46 0.28 8.52
CA MET A 322 -14.63 -0.61 9.35
C MET A 322 -15.47 -1.47 10.30
N SER A 323 -16.80 -1.45 10.19
CA SER A 323 -17.69 -2.11 11.15
C SER A 323 -17.47 -3.61 11.17
N LYS A 324 -17.19 -4.23 10.02
CA LYS A 324 -16.92 -5.68 9.93
C LYS A 324 -15.70 -6.07 10.77
N SER A 325 -14.54 -5.45 10.52
CA SER A 325 -13.31 -5.71 11.28
C SER A 325 -13.51 -5.46 12.78
N ARG A 326 -14.20 -4.37 13.14
CA ARG A 326 -14.49 -4.02 14.55
C ARG A 326 -15.37 -5.04 15.26
N ARG A 327 -16.44 -5.52 14.61
CA ARG A 327 -17.33 -6.56 15.19
C ARG A 327 -16.60 -7.88 15.41
N LEU A 328 -15.60 -8.19 14.60
CA LEU A 328 -14.77 -9.40 14.73
C LEU A 328 -13.55 -9.20 15.65
N GLY A 329 -13.42 -8.04 16.28
CA GLY A 329 -12.45 -7.79 17.36
C GLY A 329 -11.19 -7.02 16.95
N PHE A 330 -11.08 -6.51 15.72
CA PHE A 330 -10.02 -5.58 15.35
C PHE A 330 -10.41 -4.14 15.70
N LEU A 331 -9.89 -3.63 16.81
CA LEU A 331 -10.25 -2.31 17.37
C LEU A 331 -9.13 -1.27 17.25
N ASP A 332 -8.03 -1.60 16.59
CA ASP A 332 -6.91 -0.68 16.42
C ASP A 332 -7.31 0.56 15.63
N TYR A 333 -6.70 1.68 15.99
CA TYR A 333 -6.92 3.00 15.43
C TYR A 333 -5.57 3.67 15.15
N GLN A 334 -5.54 4.56 14.17
CA GLN A 334 -4.42 5.44 13.90
C GLN A 334 -4.96 6.80 13.47
N ALA A 335 -4.56 7.90 14.10
CA ALA A 335 -4.91 9.22 13.60
C ALA A 335 -4.20 9.47 12.27
N THR A 336 -4.94 9.93 11.24
CA THR A 336 -4.40 10.03 9.89
C THR A 336 -3.37 11.15 9.75
N ASP A 337 -3.48 12.25 10.51
CA ASP A 337 -2.42 13.27 10.51
C ASP A 337 -1.12 12.70 11.08
N GLU A 338 -1.18 11.99 12.21
CA GLU A 338 -0.03 11.29 12.79
C GLU A 338 0.60 10.28 11.83
N SER A 339 -0.16 9.57 10.99
CA SER A 339 0.41 8.70 9.94
C SER A 339 1.36 9.45 9.01
N PHE A 340 0.98 10.67 8.58
CA PHE A 340 1.87 11.50 7.77
C PHE A 340 3.04 12.05 8.58
N LEU A 341 2.78 12.59 9.77
CA LEU A 341 3.83 13.23 10.56
C LEU A 341 4.89 12.22 11.03
N ASP A 342 4.49 11.02 11.43
CA ASP A 342 5.40 9.92 11.77
C ASP A 342 6.22 9.48 10.56
N LEU A 343 5.58 9.39 9.39
CA LEU A 343 6.30 9.10 8.14
C LEU A 343 7.34 10.19 7.86
N PHE A 344 6.98 11.46 7.96
CA PHE A 344 7.90 12.57 7.68
C PHE A 344 9.05 12.60 8.69
N ALA A 345 8.77 12.38 9.97
CA ALA A 345 9.79 12.24 11.00
C ALA A 345 10.75 11.08 10.67
N ARG A 346 10.22 9.91 10.28
CA ARG A 346 11.04 8.77 9.85
C ARG A 346 11.88 9.08 8.61
N LEU A 347 11.31 9.79 7.62
CA LEU A 347 12.05 10.20 6.42
C LEU A 347 13.20 11.15 6.78
N ARG A 348 12.99 12.08 7.71
CA ARG A 348 14.05 12.98 8.21
C ARG A 348 15.13 12.21 8.97
N THR A 349 14.76 11.31 9.88
CA THR A 349 15.71 10.47 10.61
C THR A 349 16.55 9.59 9.67
N ALA A 350 15.92 9.05 8.62
CA ALA A 350 16.59 8.27 7.58
C ALA A 350 17.36 9.13 6.56
N ARG A 351 17.37 10.46 6.71
CA ARG A 351 17.97 11.43 5.79
C ARG A 351 17.48 11.27 4.35
N VAL A 352 16.21 10.96 4.17
CA VAL A 352 15.54 10.94 2.85
C VAL A 352 15.03 12.34 2.50
N ILE A 353 14.63 13.12 3.50
CA ILE A 353 14.33 14.55 3.41
C ILE A 353 15.19 15.29 4.45
N PRO A 354 15.41 16.62 4.30
CA PRO A 354 16.20 17.40 5.24
C PRO A 354 15.61 17.51 6.66
#